data_AF-A0A2V6GHJ8-F1
#
_entry.id   AF-A0A2V6GHJ8-F1
#
_cell.length_a   1.000
_cell.length_b   1.000
_cell.length_c   1.000
_cell.angle_alpha   90.00
_cell.angle_beta   90.00
_cell.angle_gamma   90.00
#
_symmetry.space_group_name_H-M   'P 1'
#
loop_
_entity.id
_entity.type
_entity.pdbx_description
1 polymer ?
#
loop_
_entity_poly.entity_id
_entity_poly.type
_entity_poly.pdbx_seq_one_letter_code
_entity_poly.pdbx_strand_id
1 'polypeptide(L)'
;DGARVVSMPCFERFARESEEYREEILPKSCRKRVAIEAGITQIWDQYVGLDGKVVGLHEFGLSAPGTEVMKERGIDAQHVIDAAKSL
;
A
#
# COMPACT_ATOMS: atom_id res chain seq x y z
N ASP A 1 3.19 -2.55 19.88
CA ASP A 1 3.83 -2.39 18.55
C ASP A 1 3.50 -3.58 17.67
N GLY A 2 2.60 -3.39 16.72
CA GLY A 2 2.14 -4.44 15.81
C GLY A 2 1.69 -3.82 14.50
N ALA A 3 1.60 -4.63 13.45
CA ALA A 3 1.07 -4.21 12.16
C ALA A 3 -0.36 -4.74 11.98
N ARG A 4 -1.22 -3.92 11.36
CA ARG A 4 -2.55 -4.34 10.91
C ARG A 4 -2.53 -4.46 9.40
N VAL A 5 -3.01 -5.58 8.87
CA VAL A 5 -3.21 -5.77 7.43
C VAL A 5 -4.65 -5.41 7.09
N VAL A 6 -4.82 -4.54 6.10
CA VAL A 6 -6.13 -4.14 5.57
C VAL A 6 -6.17 -4.50 4.10
N SER A 7 -7.16 -5.30 3.70
CA SER A 7 -7.45 -5.54 2.28
C SER A 7 -8.39 -4.44 1.77
N MET A 8 -8.02 -3.76 0.68
CA MET A 8 -8.82 -2.70 0.08
C MET A 8 -9.16 -3.02 -1.38
N PRO A 9 -10.10 -3.97 -1.63
CA PRO A 9 -10.38 -4.47 -2.98
C PRO A 9 -11.20 -3.50 -3.86
N CYS A 10 -11.78 -2.45 -3.29
CA CYS A 10 -12.55 -1.45 -4.02
C CYS A 10 -12.54 -0.11 -3.27
N PHE A 11 -11.79 0.85 -3.80
CA PHE A 11 -11.65 2.19 -3.22
C PHE A 11 -12.98 2.94 -3.15
N GLU A 12 -13.81 2.82 -4.19
CA GLU A 12 -15.08 3.53 -4.31
C GLU A 12 -16.09 3.03 -3.28
N ARG A 13 -16.10 1.73 -2.98
CA ARG A 13 -16.94 1.17 -1.92
C ARG A 13 -16.47 1.65 -0.57
N PHE A 14 -15.18 1.54 -0.26
CA PHE A 14 -14.62 2.01 1.01
C PHE A 14 -14.86 3.52 1.22
N ALA A 15 -14.76 4.33 0.16
CA ALA A 15 -15.00 5.77 0.23
C ALA A 15 -16.47 6.15 0.52
N ARG A 16 -17.43 5.27 0.19
CA ARG A 16 -18.87 5.47 0.48
C ARG A 16 -19.27 5.03 1.88
N GLU A 17 -18.41 4.30 2.59
CA GLU A 17 -18.68 3.90 3.97
C GLU A 17 -18.68 5.10 4.92
N SER A 18 -19.31 4.94 6.08
CA SER A 18 -19.43 6.02 7.07
C SER A 18 -18.05 6.51 7.56
N GLU A 19 -18.01 7.73 8.10
CA GLU A 19 -16.77 8.26 8.69
C GLU A 19 -16.28 7.40 9.85
N GLU A 20 -17.20 6.86 10.65
CA GLU A 20 -16.89 5.98 11.78
C GLU A 20 -16.23 4.68 11.30
N TYR A 21 -16.75 4.06 10.23
CA TYR A 21 -16.17 2.83 9.68
C TYR A 21 -14.79 3.09 9.07
N ARG A 22 -14.63 4.20 8.33
CA ARG A 22 -13.32 4.56 7.77
C ARG A 22 -12.29 4.86 8.86
N GLU A 23 -12.69 5.49 9.97
CA GLU A 23 -11.83 5.72 11.15
C GLU A 23 -11.50 4.41 11.87
N GLU A 24 -12.43 3.45 11.95
CA GLU A 24 -12.17 2.13 12.54
C GLU A 24 -11.07 1.38 11.76
N ILE A 25 -11.16 1.38 10.43
CA ILE A 25 -10.24 0.66 9.54
C ILE A 25 -8.90 1.39 9.41
N LEU A 26 -8.94 2.71 9.13
CA LEU A 26 -7.77 3.58 8.93
C LEU A 26 -7.77 4.75 9.93
N PRO A 27 -7.50 4.49 11.23
CA PRO A 27 -7.54 5.54 12.26
C PRO A 27 -6.60 6.70 11.95
N LYS A 28 -7.06 7.94 12.12
CA LYS A 28 -6.25 9.15 11.92
C LYS A 28 -5.05 9.22 12.88
N SER A 29 -5.16 8.56 14.04
CA SER A 29 -4.06 8.41 15.00
C SER A 29 -2.91 7.53 14.49
N CYS A 30 -3.17 6.65 13.50
CA CYS A 30 -2.16 5.80 12.88
C CYS A 30 -1.76 6.37 11.52
N ARG A 31 -0.69 7.17 11.49
CA ARG A 31 -0.17 7.79 10.25
C ARG A 31 0.92 6.97 9.55
N LYS A 32 1.57 6.05 10.25
CA LYS A 32 2.57 5.13 9.68
C LYS A 32 1.87 4.04 8.86
N ARG A 33 1.68 4.30 7.56
CA ARG A 33 0.94 3.43 6.64
C ARG A 33 1.83 3.04 5.47
N VAL A 34 1.79 1.76 5.11
CA VAL A 34 2.40 1.24 3.88
C VAL A 34 1.29 0.62 3.03
N ALA A 35 1.18 1.05 1.78
CA ALA A 35 0.39 0.36 0.76
C ALA A 35 1.29 -0.46 -0.16
N ILE A 36 0.78 -1.57 -0.70
CA ILE A 36 1.47 -2.39 -1.70
C ILE A 36 0.51 -2.82 -2.80
N GLU A 37 0.91 -2.59 -4.05
CA GLU A 37 0.16 -3.04 -5.22
C GLU A 37 1.11 -3.13 -6.43
N ALA A 38 0.97 -4.16 -7.27
CA ALA A 38 1.70 -4.26 -8.54
C ALA A 38 1.09 -3.34 -9.61
N GLY A 39 1.05 -2.03 -9.32
CA GLY A 39 0.44 -0.99 -10.14
C GLY A 39 1.01 0.40 -9.81
N ILE A 40 0.48 1.43 -10.46
CA ILE A 40 0.90 2.82 -10.21
C ILE A 40 0.53 3.27 -8.79
N THR A 41 1.32 4.17 -8.20
CA THR A 41 1.20 4.48 -6.77
C THR A 41 0.17 5.56 -6.45
N GLN A 42 -0.16 6.47 -7.38
CA GLN A 42 -0.87 7.71 -7.05
C GLN A 42 -2.24 7.51 -6.40
N ILE A 43 -2.94 6.41 -6.73
CA ILE A 43 -4.27 6.13 -6.17
C ILE A 43 -4.22 5.90 -4.64
N TRP A 44 -3.06 5.47 -4.13
CA TRP A 44 -2.83 5.15 -2.72
C TRP A 44 -2.51 6.37 -1.85
N ASP A 45 -2.09 7.49 -2.46
CA ASP A 45 -1.63 8.68 -1.74
C ASP A 45 -2.69 9.23 -0.77
N GLN A 46 -3.97 9.14 -1.16
CA GLN A 46 -5.11 9.57 -0.32
C GLN A 46 -5.28 8.72 0.95
N TYR A 47 -4.79 7.47 0.97
CA TYR A 47 -4.96 6.54 2.09
C TYR A 47 -3.71 6.46 2.96
N VAL A 48 -2.51 6.54 2.39
CA VAL A 48 -1.26 6.52 3.15
C VAL A 48 -0.90 7.91 3.69
N GLY A 49 -1.36 8.98 3.04
CA GLY A 49 -1.10 10.37 3.43
C GLY A 49 0.37 10.78 3.30
N LEU A 50 0.70 11.98 3.78
CA LEU A 50 2.04 12.57 3.64
C LEU A 50 3.15 11.85 4.43
N ASP A 51 2.77 11.06 5.44
CA ASP A 51 3.71 10.33 6.29
C ASP A 51 3.89 8.87 5.86
N GLY A 52 3.10 8.40 4.89
CA GLY A 52 3.09 7.01 4.48
C GLY A 52 4.02 6.71 3.31
N LYS A 53 4.07 5.43 2.93
CA LYS A 53 4.85 4.91 1.79
C LYS A 53 3.97 4.01 0.93
N VAL A 54 4.30 3.93 -0.36
CA VAL A 54 3.65 3.01 -1.30
C VAL A 54 4.73 2.16 -1.97
N VAL A 55 4.59 0.84 -1.92
CA VAL A 55 5.38 -0.13 -2.69
C VAL A 55 4.60 -0.42 -3.97
N GLY A 56 5.07 0.09 -5.10
CA GLY A 56 4.39 -0.06 -6.38
C GLY A 56 5.32 0.05 -7.58
N LEU A 57 4.74 0.12 -8.77
CA LEU A 57 5.46 0.12 -10.04
C LEU A 57 5.63 1.53 -10.60
N HIS A 58 6.83 1.81 -11.10
CA HIS A 58 7.20 3.08 -11.71
C HIS A 58 7.67 2.96 -13.17
N GLU A 59 7.70 1.73 -13.69
CA GLU A 59 8.18 1.39 -15.02
C GLU A 59 7.23 0.38 -15.67
N PHE A 60 7.35 0.23 -17.00
CA PHE A 60 6.66 -0.83 -17.73
C PHE A 60 7.17 -2.23 -17.35
N GLY A 61 6.45 -3.25 -17.81
CA GLY A 61 6.73 -4.65 -17.52
C GLY A 61 8.10 -5.14 -18.02
N LEU A 62 8.37 -6.41 -17.73
CA LEU A 62 9.58 -7.12 -18.12
C LEU A 62 9.18 -8.51 -18.64
N SER A 63 9.81 -8.98 -19.72
CA SER A 63 9.56 -10.33 -20.24
C SER A 63 10.45 -11.33 -19.51
N ALA A 64 9.91 -11.92 -18.45
CA ALA A 64 10.56 -12.94 -17.61
C ALA A 64 9.48 -13.71 -16.80
N PRO A 65 9.82 -14.79 -16.09
CA PRO A 65 8.91 -15.46 -15.17
C PRO A 65 8.34 -14.49 -14.11
N GLY A 66 7.05 -14.60 -13.80
CA GLY A 66 6.35 -13.62 -12.96
C GLY A 66 6.99 -13.39 -11.57
N THR A 67 7.54 -14.44 -10.95
CA THR A 67 8.24 -14.32 -9.66
C THR A 67 9.54 -13.51 -9.77
N GLU A 68 10.26 -13.63 -10.88
CA GLU A 68 11.47 -12.84 -11.15
C GLU A 68 11.09 -11.38 -11.42
N VAL A 69 10.05 -11.15 -12.23
CA VAL A 69 9.54 -9.80 -12.50
C VAL A 69 9.12 -9.10 -11.20
N MET A 70 8.36 -9.76 -10.33
CA MET A 70 7.90 -9.17 -9.07
C MET A 70 9.06 -8.80 -8.15
N LYS A 71 10.07 -9.67 -8.04
CA LYS A 71 11.27 -9.42 -7.24
C LYS A 71 12.10 -8.26 -7.82
N GLU A 72 12.34 -8.26 -9.13
CA GLU A 72 13.09 -7.20 -9.82
C GLU A 72 12.38 -5.85 -9.74
N ARG A 73 11.05 -5.86 -9.70
CA ARG A 73 10.20 -4.66 -9.54
C ARG A 73 9.94 -4.28 -8.09
N GLY A 74 10.58 -4.94 -7.13
CA GLY A 74 10.46 -4.62 -5.71
C GLY A 74 9.06 -4.86 -5.12
N ILE A 75 8.24 -5.71 -5.74
CA ILE A 75 6.94 -6.11 -5.21
C ILE A 75 7.13 -7.42 -4.43
N ASP A 76 7.73 -7.32 -3.26
CA ASP A 76 7.98 -8.43 -2.36
C ASP A 76 7.90 -8.02 -0.88
N ALA A 77 8.00 -9.01 0.01
CA ALA A 77 7.91 -8.80 1.45
C ALA A 77 9.06 -7.93 2.00
N GLN A 78 10.25 -7.99 1.39
CA GLN A 78 11.41 -7.25 1.88
C GLN A 78 11.21 -5.75 1.68
N HIS A 79 10.71 -5.35 0.51
CA HIS A 79 10.41 -3.94 0.23
C HIS A 79 9.29 -3.39 1.13
N VAL A 80 8.29 -4.20 1.50
CA VAL A 80 7.28 -3.80 2.51
C VAL A 80 7.92 -3.58 3.88
N ILE A 81 8.82 -4.48 4.30
CA ILE A 81 9.53 -4.38 5.58
C ILE A 81 10.39 -3.11 5.61
N ASP A 82 11.13 -2.85 4.54
CA ASP A 82 12.03 -1.70 4.46
C ASP A 82 11.24 -0.38 4.41
N ALA A 83 10.13 -0.34 3.66
CA ALA A 83 9.19 0.78 3.69
C ALA A 83 8.66 1.03 5.10
N ALA A 84 8.16 -0.01 5.79
CA ALA A 84 7.58 0.12 7.13
C ALA A 84 8.61 0.56 8.19
N LYS A 85 9.86 0.09 8.10
CA LYS A 85 10.96 0.50 8.99
C LYS A 85 11.44 1.93 8.76
N SER A 86 11.16 2.50 7.59
CA SER A 86 11.53 3.88 7.25
C SER A 86 10.54 4.95 7.76
N LEU A 87 9.41 4.52 8.34
CA LEU A 87 8.32 5.38 8.85
C LEU A 87 8.46 5.75 10.32
#